data_AF-A0A6I1KJK9-F1
#
_entry.id   AF-A0A6I1KJK9-F1
#
_cell.length_a   1.000
_cell.length_b   1.000
_cell.length_c   1.000
_cell.angle_alpha   90.00
_cell.angle_beta   90.00
_cell.angle_gamma   90.00
#
_symmetry.space_group_name_H-M   'P 1'
#
loop_
_entity.id
_entity.type
_entity.pdbx_description
1 polymer ?
#
loop_
_entity_poly.entity_id
_entity_poly.type
_entity_poly.pdbx_seq_one_letter_code
_entity_poly.pdbx_strand_id
1 'polypeptide(L)' 'MRATIAIDDKLFEEAKKLSPAKTKKEIINLSLKEFVRHKRQEHLAKLYGSGLVDLTVEEVEEFRRDEE' A
#
# COMPACT_ATOMS: atom_id res chain seq x y z
N MET A 1 13.82 15.40 -0.98
CA MET A 1 13.33 16.62 -0.28
C MET A 1 13.93 16.67 1.12
N ARG A 2 14.33 17.84 1.60
CA ARG A 2 14.68 18.06 3.02
C ARG A 2 13.56 18.92 3.62
N ALA A 3 13.03 18.49 4.75
CA ALA A 3 11.96 19.18 5.46
C ALA A 3 12.17 18.98 6.95
N THR A 4 11.81 20.00 7.73
CA THR A 4 11.71 19.90 9.19
C THR A 4 10.27 19.58 9.54
N ILE A 5 10.06 18.48 10.26
CA ILE A 5 8.74 18.02 10.68
C ILE A 5 8.76 17.72 12.17
N ALA A 6 7.68 18.03 12.87
CA ALA A 6 7.47 17.59 14.25
C ALA A 6 6.97 16.14 14.23
N ILE A 7 7.58 15.28 15.05
CA ILE A 7 7.21 13.86 15.18
C ILE A 7 7.05 13.58 16.67
N ASP A 8 6.05 12.78 17.03
CA ASP A 8 5.89 12.28 18.40
C ASP A 8 7.05 11.34 18.76
N ASP A 9 7.76 11.65 19.85
CA ASP A 9 8.92 10.88 20.28
C ASP A 9 8.58 9.46 20.72
N LYS A 10 7.39 9.24 21.33
CA LYS A 10 6.97 7.90 21.76
C LYS A 10 6.70 7.03 20.56
N LEU A 11 5.97 7.57 19.56
CA LEU A 11 5.70 6.86 18.30
C LEU A 11 7.00 6.54 17.56
N PHE A 12 7.94 7.47 17.54
CA PHE A 12 9.23 7.27 16.89
C PHE A 12 10.06 6.17 17.59
N GLU A 13 10.10 6.14 18.92
CA GLU A 13 10.79 5.09 19.67
C GLU A 13 10.12 3.72 19.52
N GLU A 14 8.79 3.66 19.44
CA GLU A 14 8.09 2.41 19.13
C GLU A 14 8.42 1.92 17.71
N ALA A 15 8.35 2.80 16.72
CA ALA A 15 8.71 2.49 15.34
C ALA A 15 10.17 2.00 15.24
N LYS A 16 11.08 2.57 16.02
CA LYS A 16 12.48 2.16 16.09
C LYS A 16 12.68 0.78 16.72
N LYS A 17 11.86 0.41 17.72
CA LYS A 17 11.89 -0.95 18.31
C LYS A 17 11.35 -2.01 17.35
N LEU A 18 10.34 -1.66 16.56
CA LEU A 18 9.68 -2.57 15.62
C LEU A 18 10.38 -2.64 14.26
N SER A 19 11.22 -1.66 13.93
CA SER A 19 11.91 -1.56 12.65
C SER A 19 13.38 -2.00 12.76
N PRO A 20 13.93 -2.72 11.75
CA PRO A 20 15.36 -2.98 11.66
C PRO A 20 16.19 -1.75 11.22
N ALA A 21 15.54 -0.60 10.97
CA ALA A 21 16.17 0.61 10.47
C ALA A 21 17.12 1.25 11.48
N LYS A 22 18.28 1.72 10.99
CA LYS A 22 19.35 2.25 11.84
C LYS A 22 19.28 3.76 12.00
N THR A 23 18.60 4.45 11.08
CA THR A 23 18.57 5.92 11.05
C THR A 23 17.15 6.48 11.10
N LYS A 24 17.01 7.71 11.62
CA LYS A 24 15.72 8.43 11.63
C LYS A 24 15.12 8.57 10.23
N LYS A 25 15.98 8.81 9.24
CA LYS A 25 15.58 8.95 7.84
C LYS A 25 15.01 7.65 7.26
N GLU A 26 15.62 6.51 7.59
CA GLU A 26 15.14 5.20 7.13
C GLU A 26 13.77 4.87 7.70
N ILE A 27 13.56 5.11 9.01
CA ILE A 27 12.27 4.89 9.66
C ILE A 27 11.17 5.72 8.99
N ILE A 28 11.44 7.01 8.74
CA ILE A 28 10.49 7.91 8.07
C ILE A 28 10.21 7.47 6.63
N ASN A 29 11.23 7.06 5.89
CA ASN A 29 11.02 6.56 4.52
C ASN A 29 10.23 5.25 4.50
N LEU A 30 10.48 4.35 5.46
CA LEU A 30 9.75 3.10 5.58
C LEU A 30 8.29 3.34 5.93
N SER A 31 8.00 4.25 6.87
CA SER A 31 6.63 4.59 7.25
C SER A 31 5.84 5.19 6.09
N LEU A 32 6.47 6.06 5.28
CA LEU A 32 5.84 6.62 4.08
C LEU A 32 5.56 5.54 3.02
N LYS A 33 6.50 4.60 2.81
CA LYS A 33 6.29 3.47 1.89
C LYS A 33 5.11 2.61 2.33
N GLU A 34 5.05 2.25 3.62
CA GLU A 34 3.95 1.46 4.17
C GLU A 34 2.61 2.21 4.10
N PHE A 35 2.60 3.51 4.37
CA PHE A 35 1.39 4.32 4.23
C PHE A 35 0.85 4.32 2.80
N VAL A 36 1.72 4.52 1.79
CA VAL A 36 1.32 4.47 0.38
C VAL A 36 0.83 3.07 0.01
N ARG A 37 1.52 2.02 0.46
CA ARG A 37 1.11 0.63 0.24
C ARG A 37 -0.28 0.35 0.82
N HIS A 38 -0.51 0.77 2.06
CA HIS A 38 -1.80 0.64 2.75
C HIS A 38 -2.92 1.36 1.99
N LYS A 39 -2.68 2.60 1.52
CA LYS A 39 -3.68 3.35 0.74
C LYS A 39 -3.99 2.73 -0.61
N ARG A 40 -3.00 2.14 -1.28
CA ARG A 40 -3.22 1.37 -2.51
C ARG A 40 -4.06 0.12 -2.24
N GLN A 41 -3.78 -0.59 -1.15
CA GLN A 41 -4.57 -1.76 -0.74
C GLN A 41 -6.00 -1.39 -0.37
N GLU A 42 -6.22 -0.30 0.38
CA GLU A 42 -7.56 0.23 0.65
C GLU A 42 -8.30 0.56 -0.65
N HIS A 43 -7.62 1.16 -1.64
CA HIS A 43 -8.23 1.47 -2.93
C HIS A 43 -8.65 0.20 -3.66
N LEU A 44 -7.78 -0.81 -3.74
CA LEU A 44 -8.10 -2.10 -4.34
C LEU A 44 -9.27 -2.81 -3.61
N ALA A 45 -9.27 -2.78 -2.28
CA ALA A 45 -10.36 -3.35 -1.47
C ALA A 45 -11.70 -2.65 -1.74
N LYS A 46 -11.70 -1.34 -2.03
CA LYS A 46 -12.91 -0.61 -2.44
C LYS A 46 -13.41 -0.98 -3.83
N LEU A 47 -12.56 -1.51 -4.70
CA LEU A 47 -12.96 -2.01 -6.02
C LEU A 47 -13.60 -3.40 -5.93
N TYR A 48 -13.49 -4.09 -4.78
CA TYR A 48 -14.17 -5.34 -4.54
C TYR A 48 -15.70 -5.10 -4.51
N GLY A 49 -16.43 -5.76 -5.41
CA GLY A 49 -17.87 -5.56 -5.60
C GLY A 49 -18.26 -4.29 -6.37
N SER A 50 -17.29 -3.55 -6.93
CA SER A 50 -17.58 -2.37 -7.77
C SER A 50 -17.80 -2.72 -9.25
N GLY A 51 -17.94 -4.01 -9.59
CA GLY A 51 -18.09 -4.49 -10.97
C GLY A 51 -16.82 -4.45 -11.84
N LEU A 52 -15.72 -3.86 -11.35
CA LEU A 52 -14.44 -3.81 -12.09
C LEU A 52 -13.67 -5.15 -12.03
N VAL A 53 -14.00 -6.00 -11.05
CA VAL A 53 -13.38 -7.31 -10.81
C VAL A 53 -14.42 -8.45 -10.89
N ASP A 54 -15.70 -8.12 -11.02
CA ASP A 54 -16.77 -9.09 -11.21
C ASP A 54 -16.88 -9.42 -12.71
N LEU A 55 -15.95 -10.23 -13.20
CA LEU A 55 -16.11 -10.92 -14.47
C LEU A 55 -16.89 -12.20 -14.23
N THR A 56 -17.96 -12.40 -14.97
CA THR A 56 -18.68 -13.67 -15.03
C THR A 56 -17.84 -14.74 -15.71
N VAL A 57 -18.16 -16.01 -15.46
CA VAL A 57 -17.45 -17.13 -16.10
C VAL A 57 -17.57 -17.02 -17.62
N GLU A 58 -18.74 -16.61 -18.14
CA GLU A 58 -18.95 -16.41 -19.57
C GLU A 58 -18.05 -15.30 -20.15
N GLU A 59 -17.92 -14.16 -19.47
CA GLU A 59 -17.06 -13.04 -19.91
C GLU A 59 -15.56 -13.44 -19.91
N VAL A 60 -15.11 -14.22 -18.92
CA VAL A 60 -13.73 -14.73 -18.89
C VAL A 60 -13.46 -15.72 -20.04
N GLU A 61 -14.43 -16.55 -20.40
CA GLU A 61 -14.32 -17.45 -21.55
C GLU A 61 -14.31 -16.70 -22.88
N GLU A 62 -14.94 -15.55 -22.97
CA GLU A 62 -14.91 -14.69 -24.17
C GLU A 62 -13.53 -14.06 -24.39
N PHE A 63 -12.91 -13.49 -23.35
CA PHE A 63 -11.55 -12.92 -23.45
C PHE A 63 -10.45 -13.92 -23.85
N ARG A 64 -10.63 -15.22 -23.56
CA ARG A 64 -9.67 -16.27 -23.93
C ARG A 64 -9.80 -16.73 -25.37
N ARG A 65 -10.93 -16.46 -26.03
CA ARG A 65 -11.17 -16.83 -27.43
C ARG A 65 -10.48 -15.89 -28.42
N ASP A 66 -10.17 -14.66 -27.99
CA ASP A 66 -9.42 -13.68 -28.78
C ASP A 66 -7.89 -13.94 -28.82
N GLU A 67 -7.40 -14.95 -28.09
CA GLU A 67 -5.98 -15.39 -28.12
C GLU A 67 -5.71 -16.55 -29.11
N GLU A 68 -6.72 -17.04 -29.84
CA GLU A 68 -6.60 -18.01 -30.96
C GLU A 68 -6.68 -17.35 -32.34
#